data_AF-A0A5J6YTB7-F1
#
_entry.id   AF-A0A5J6YTB7-F1
#
_cell.length_a   1.000
_cell.length_b   1.000
_cell.length_c   1.000
_cell.angle_alpha   90.00
_cell.angle_beta   90.00
_cell.angle_gamma   90.00
#
_symmetry.space_group_name_H-M   'P 1'
#
loop_
_entity.id
_entity.type
_entity.pdbx_description
1 polymer ?
#
loop_
_entity_poly.entity_id
_entity_poly.type
_entity_poly.pdbx_seq_one_letter_code
_entity_poly.pdbx_strand_id
1 'polypeptide(L)'
;MTSSKYAALKLMRERHPQEAADQAVTTVPKAPEEPRRRVGRPPGKRSNPDYQQVTVLLHGQTYLEARKRLLDERKEASTLINELLDAWLKG
;
A
#
# COMPACT_ATOMS: atom_id res chain seq x y z
N MET A 1 -28.50 -25.87 -15.04
CA MET A 1 -28.20 -24.48 -15.45
C MET A 1 -27.27 -23.87 -14.43
N THR A 2 -26.06 -23.49 -14.86
CA THR A 2 -24.94 -23.05 -14.02
C THR A 2 -25.20 -21.66 -13.44
N SER A 3 -25.35 -21.55 -12.11
CA SER A 3 -25.49 -20.25 -11.45
C SER A 3 -24.18 -19.47 -11.57
N SER A 4 -24.24 -18.38 -12.32
CA SER A 4 -23.11 -17.48 -12.54
C SER A 4 -22.64 -16.86 -11.22
N LYS A 5 -21.32 -16.93 -10.93
CA LYS A 5 -20.67 -16.33 -9.74
C LYS A 5 -20.97 -14.82 -9.59
N TYR A 6 -21.32 -14.17 -10.70
CA TYR A 6 -21.71 -12.76 -10.77
C TYR A 6 -23.09 -12.47 -10.14
N ALA A 7 -23.97 -13.47 -10.02
CA ALA A 7 -25.27 -13.30 -9.36
C ALA A 7 -25.11 -13.01 -7.86
N ALA A 8 -24.16 -13.67 -7.20
CA ALA A 8 -23.87 -13.45 -5.78
C ALA A 8 -23.31 -12.03 -5.52
N LEU A 9 -22.49 -11.51 -6.43
CA LEU A 9 -21.90 -10.17 -6.30
C LEU A 9 -22.94 -9.04 -6.44
N LYS A 10 -23.93 -9.23 -7.33
CA LYS A 10 -25.03 -8.28 -7.54
C LYS A 10 -25.94 -8.20 -6.30
N LEU A 11 -26.29 -9.35 -5.72
CA LEU A 11 -27.07 -9.42 -4.48
C LEU A 11 -26.37 -8.73 -3.30
N MET A 12 -25.04 -8.82 -3.21
CA MET A 12 -24.28 -8.12 -2.16
C MET A 12 -24.28 -6.60 -2.36
N ARG A 13 -24.16 -6.14 -3.61
CA ARG A 13 -24.20 -4.71 -3.94
C ARG A 13 -25.58 -4.10 -3.68
N GLU A 14 -26.65 -4.89 -3.79
CA GLU A 14 -28.02 -4.47 -3.54
C GLU A 14 -28.40 -4.45 -2.05
N ARG A 15 -27.66 -5.14 -1.17
CA ARG A 15 -27.85 -5.04 0.30
C ARG A 15 -27.25 -3.77 0.91
N HIS A 16 -26.17 -3.26 0.31
CA HIS A 16 -25.45 -2.09 0.80
C HIS A 16 -26.26 -0.77 0.84
N PRO A 17 -27.21 -0.50 -0.09
CA PRO A 17 -28.11 0.64 -0.03
C PRO A 17 -29.17 0.53 1.07
N GLN A 18 -29.64 -0.68 1.39
CA GLN A 18 -30.71 -0.88 2.37
C GLN A 18 -30.19 -0.75 3.81
N GLU A 19 -29.01 -1.30 4.12
CA GLU A 19 -28.40 -1.16 5.45
C GLU A 19 -27.92 0.27 5.74
N ALA A 20 -27.60 1.06 4.70
CA ALA A 20 -27.22 2.46 4.84
C ALA A 20 -28.42 3.38 5.16
N ALA A 21 -29.65 2.99 4.80
CA ALA A 21 -30.85 3.77 5.10
C ALA A 21 -31.30 3.61 6.56
N ASP A 22 -31.11 2.43 7.16
CA ASP A 22 -31.51 2.15 8.54
C ASP A 22 -30.51 2.67 9.60
N GLN A 23 -29.26 2.96 9.22
CA GLN A 23 -28.20 3.41 10.16
C GLN A 23 -28.06 4.93 10.31
N ALA A 24 -28.96 5.73 9.71
CA ALA A 24 -28.80 7.19 9.66
C ALA A 24 -29.20 7.97 10.94
N VAL A 25 -29.46 7.33 12.09
CA VAL A 25 -30.07 8.02 13.26
C VAL A 25 -29.31 7.89 14.58
N THR A 26 -27.98 7.71 14.60
CA THR A 26 -27.24 7.85 15.88
C THR A 26 -25.86 8.48 15.71
N THR A 27 -25.81 9.80 15.78
CA THR A 27 -24.57 10.57 15.89
C THR A 27 -24.15 10.70 17.35
N VAL A 28 -23.46 9.68 17.89
CA VAL A 28 -22.72 9.80 19.15
C VAL A 28 -21.39 10.51 18.85
N PRO A 29 -20.96 11.52 19.63
CA PRO A 29 -19.69 12.21 19.40
C PRO A 29 -18.51 11.23 19.59
N LYS A 30 -17.68 11.14 18.55
CA LYS A 30 -16.51 10.26 18.48
C LYS A 30 -15.40 10.79 19.41
N ALA A 31 -15.20 10.10 20.54
CA ALA A 31 -14.02 10.28 21.39
C ALA A 31 -12.73 9.97 20.61
N PRO A 32 -11.56 10.51 21.01
CA PRO A 32 -10.30 10.27 20.32
C PRO A 32 -9.98 8.78 20.37
N GLU A 33 -10.04 8.10 19.22
CA GLU A 33 -9.62 6.70 19.14
C GLU A 33 -8.10 6.65 19.29
N GLU A 34 -7.64 6.02 20.37
CA GLU A 34 -6.27 5.55 20.48
C GLU A 34 -5.92 4.71 19.24
N PRO A 35 -4.69 4.79 18.70
CA PRO A 35 -4.31 4.08 17.50
C PRO A 35 -4.37 2.58 17.77
N ARG A 36 -5.47 1.94 17.35
CA ARG A 36 -5.63 0.48 17.41
C ARG A 36 -4.43 -0.14 16.71
N ARG A 37 -3.64 -0.95 17.45
CA ARG A 37 -2.52 -1.70 16.86
C ARG A 37 -3.08 -2.53 15.71
N ARG A 38 -2.70 -2.18 14.48
CA ARG A 38 -3.16 -2.89 13.28
C ARG A 38 -2.62 -4.32 13.36
N VAL A 39 -3.53 -5.27 13.52
CA VAL A 39 -3.22 -6.70 13.49
C VAL A 39 -2.88 -7.07 12.04
N GLY A 40 -1.67 -7.59 11.78
CA GLY A 40 -1.23 -7.93 10.42
C GLY A 40 0.29 -7.93 10.24
N ARG A 41 0.76 -8.02 8.99
CA ARG A 41 2.19 -7.86 8.68
C ARG A 41 2.68 -6.50 9.21
N PRO A 42 3.92 -6.44 9.72
CA PRO A 42 4.52 -5.16 10.11
C PRO A 42 4.40 -4.12 8.99
N PRO A 43 4.24 -2.83 9.34
CA PRO A 43 4.20 -1.75 8.37
C PRO A 43 5.47 -1.76 7.52
N GLY A 44 5.31 -1.77 6.19
CA GLY A 44 6.42 -1.68 5.25
C GLY A 44 6.85 -0.23 4.98
N LYS A 45 7.81 -0.05 4.05
CA LYS A 45 8.32 1.27 3.64
C LYS A 45 7.21 2.26 3.27
N ARG A 46 6.16 1.80 2.59
CA ARG A 46 5.02 2.66 2.16
C ARG A 46 4.22 3.27 3.32
N SER A 47 4.26 2.67 4.50
CA SER A 47 3.57 3.17 5.70
C SER A 47 4.48 3.91 6.66
N ASN A 48 5.78 3.99 6.36
CA ASN A 48 6.73 4.75 7.16
C ASN A 48 6.73 6.22 6.68
N PRO A 49 6.47 7.21 7.56
CA PRO A 49 6.47 8.63 7.19
C PRO A 49 7.82 9.15 6.68
N ASP A 50 8.93 8.48 6.98
CA ASP A 50 10.27 8.87 6.52
C ASP A 50 10.50 8.57 5.02
N TYR A 51 9.60 7.79 4.39
CA TYR A 51 9.71 7.40 2.99
C TYR A 51 8.63 8.06 2.14
N GLN A 52 9.05 8.79 1.11
CA GLN A 52 8.18 9.29 0.06
C GLN A 52 8.20 8.33 -1.14
N GLN A 53 7.03 7.90 -1.62
CA GLN A 53 6.95 7.10 -2.85
C GLN A 53 7.16 8.01 -4.06
N VAL A 54 8.18 7.70 -4.87
CA VAL A 54 8.53 8.41 -6.10
C VAL A 54 8.64 7.41 -7.26
N THR A 55 8.34 7.84 -8.48
CA THR A 55 8.53 7.06 -9.70
C THR A 55 9.57 7.75 -10.58
N VAL A 56 10.58 6.99 -11.01
CA VAL A 56 11.69 7.48 -11.83
C VAL A 56 11.89 6.56 -13.03
N LEU A 57 12.31 7.14 -14.16
CA LEU A 57 12.73 6.38 -15.33
C LEU A 57 14.24 6.14 -15.24
N LEU A 58 14.63 4.87 -15.34
CA LEU A 58 16.02 4.45 -15.40
C LEU A 58 16.28 3.79 -16.75
N HIS A 59 17.52 3.85 -17.23
CA HIS A 59 17.92 3.05 -18.38
C HIS A 59 17.71 1.57 -18.07
N GLY A 60 16.99 0.86 -18.96
CA GLY A 60 16.55 -0.52 -18.70
C GLY A 60 17.70 -1.49 -18.44
N GLN A 61 18.80 -1.38 -19.19
CA GLN A 61 19.98 -2.22 -18.99
C GLN A 61 20.66 -1.94 -17.64
N THR A 62 20.83 -0.66 -17.29
CA THR A 62 21.39 -0.25 -15.99
C THR A 62 20.57 -0.79 -14.82
N TYR A 63 19.25 -0.67 -14.89
CA TYR A 63 18.37 -1.20 -13.85
C TYR A 63 18.44 -2.74 -13.76
N LEU A 64 18.51 -3.43 -14.90
CA LEU A 64 18.62 -4.88 -14.94
C LEU A 64 19.92 -5.38 -14.31
N GLU A 65 21.06 -4.77 -14.63
CA GLU A 65 22.35 -5.10 -14.05
C GLU A 65 22.41 -4.80 -12.56
N ALA A 66 21.93 -3.63 -12.14
CA ALA A 66 21.84 -3.26 -10.73
C ALA A 66 20.98 -4.27 -9.96
N ARG A 67 19.82 -4.66 -10.50
CA ARG A 67 18.92 -5.63 -9.86
C ARG A 67 19.55 -7.01 -9.70
N LYS A 68 20.39 -7.46 -10.63
CA LYS A 68 21.13 -8.73 -10.50
C LYS A 68 22.09 -8.67 -9.31
N ARG A 69 22.91 -7.61 -9.22
CA ARG A 69 23.85 -7.44 -8.10
C ARG A 69 23.15 -7.34 -6.75
N LEU A 70 22.04 -6.59 -6.70
CA LEU A 70 21.25 -6.42 -5.48
C LEU A 70 20.58 -7.71 -5.00
N LEU A 71 20.31 -8.67 -5.89
CA LEU A 71 19.75 -9.97 -5.52
C LEU A 71 20.73 -10.76 -4.63
N ASP A 72 22.02 -10.73 -4.98
CA ASP A 72 23.08 -11.39 -4.21
C ASP A 72 23.22 -10.74 -2.82
N GLU A 73 23.03 -9.41 -2.74
CA GLU A 73 23.06 -8.64 -1.49
C GLU A 73 21.76 -8.70 -0.68
N ARG A 74 20.69 -9.31 -1.21
CA ARG A 74 19.33 -9.27 -0.62
C ARG A 74 18.85 -7.84 -0.34
N LYS A 75 19.21 -6.88 -1.20
CA LYS A 75 18.82 -5.47 -1.09
C LYS A 75 17.78 -5.09 -2.13
N GLU A 76 17.03 -4.04 -1.83
CA GLU A 76 16.08 -3.44 -2.76
C GLU A 76 16.73 -2.31 -3.56
N ALA A 77 16.25 -2.07 -4.78
CA ALA A 77 16.70 -0.94 -5.60
C ALA A 77 16.48 0.43 -4.91
N SER A 78 15.43 0.55 -4.10
CA SER A 78 15.16 1.76 -3.31
C SER A 78 16.28 2.06 -2.31
N THR A 79 16.93 1.03 -1.74
CA THR A 79 18.06 1.20 -0.84
C THR A 79 19.26 1.79 -1.58
N LEU A 80 19.63 1.21 -2.73
CA LEU A 80 20.72 1.71 -3.56
C LEU A 80 20.50 3.17 -4.01
N ILE A 81 19.29 3.48 -4.47
CA ILE A 81 18.95 4.83 -4.91
C ILE A 81 19.06 5.83 -3.75
N ASN A 82 18.57 5.50 -2.56
CA ASN A 82 18.70 6.36 -1.39
C ASN A 82 20.18 6.59 -1.02
N GLU A 83 21.00 5.54 -0.97
CA GLU A 83 22.43 5.66 -0.66
C GLU A 83 23.17 6.56 -1.65
N LEU A 84 22.87 6.42 -2.95
CA LEU A 84 23.45 7.27 -4.00
C LEU A 84 23.01 8.74 -3.87
N LEU A 85 21.73 8.98 -3.57
CA LEU A 85 21.22 10.33 -3.35
C LEU A 85 21.81 10.96 -2.08
N ASP A 86 21.90 10.20 -0.99
CA ASP A 86 22.52 10.64 0.26
C ASP A 86 24.00 10.98 0.08
N ALA A 87 24.73 10.15 -0.67
CA ALA A 87 26.13 10.42 -1.01
C ALA A 87 26.25 11.68 -1.87
N TRP A 88 25.39 11.83 -2.88
CA TRP A 88 25.39 13.00 -3.76
C TRP A 88 25.07 14.31 -3.01
N LEU A 89 24.15 14.27 -2.04
CA LEU A 89 23.80 15.42 -1.22
C LEU A 89 24.90 15.84 -0.22
N LYS A 90 25.82 14.93 0.12
CA LYS A 90 26.90 15.20 1.10
C LYS A 90 28.12 15.87 0.48
N GLY A 91 28.30 15.82 -0.84
CA GLY A 91 29.44 16.40 -1.56
C GLY A 91 30.66 15.48 -1.57
#